data_AF-A0A7K1CK53-F1
#
_entry.id   AF-A0A7K1CK53-F1
#
_cell.length_a   1.000
_cell.length_b   1.000
_cell.length_c   1.000
_cell.angle_alpha   90.00
_cell.angle_beta   90.00
_cell.angle_gamma   90.00
#
_symmetry.space_group_name_H-M   'P 1'
#
loop_
_entity.id
_entity.type
_entity.pdbx_description
1 polymer ?
#
loop_
_entity_poly.entity_id
_entity_poly.type
_entity_poly.pdbx_seq_one_letter_code
_entity_poly.pdbx_strand_id
1 'polypeptide(L)'
;MMHIPNDGNYEVLGGDTGIVILGNAHDCAQLANSLHGAGLHVLARHSQQKNSYEFAENEFLHLRERCTKIFLLSFFDNASQLLELAQHYADEVSGLILIEPKISTNRFSKSTRELKNNLHLIDQPTLILYPILENQGALARTGDDSLYIADEISSPFIREVVLENSFISSQNDLPVLVEESLTFINEINDAQSDGYNPDEDTELIEAEFQSIVAGLSLDQSTPNTFLDDLDFIDEDDHFEIPNPRLLPIRDKAKRNAIFFMIIGPLYALIASITDFNPFGIEPWPGILALVGGLAYFLYSIRDDLNDDDGAVV
;
A
#
# COMPACT_ATOMS: atom_id res chain seq x y z
N MET A 1 -19.20 -33.94 3.10
CA MET A 1 -17.87 -33.92 2.45
C MET A 1 -18.11 -33.51 1.01
N MET A 2 -18.11 -32.20 0.76
CA MET A 2 -18.52 -31.59 -0.50
C MET A 2 -17.29 -31.53 -1.42
N HIS A 3 -17.46 -32.00 -2.65
CA HIS A 3 -16.40 -32.05 -3.65
C HIS A 3 -16.04 -30.62 -4.02
N ILE A 4 -14.87 -30.13 -3.60
CA ILE A 4 -14.30 -28.89 -4.12
C ILE A 4 -13.91 -29.20 -5.57
N PRO A 5 -14.54 -28.57 -6.58
CA PRO A 5 -14.15 -28.80 -7.96
C PRO A 5 -12.72 -28.24 -8.16
N ASN A 6 -11.92 -29.00 -8.91
CA ASN A 6 -10.48 -28.79 -9.09
C ASN A 6 -10.16 -27.69 -10.12
N ASP A 7 -11.13 -26.82 -10.41
CA ASP A 7 -11.08 -25.76 -11.42
C ASP A 7 -10.88 -24.36 -10.82
N GLY A 8 -10.83 -24.24 -9.48
CA GLY A 8 -10.56 -22.97 -8.79
C GLY A 8 -11.68 -21.93 -8.93
N ASN A 9 -12.82 -22.35 -9.47
CA ASN A 9 -13.98 -21.52 -9.74
C ASN A 9 -15.12 -21.95 -8.80
N TYR A 10 -15.51 -21.04 -7.91
CA TYR A 10 -16.50 -21.30 -6.88
C TYR A 10 -17.63 -20.29 -7.03
N GLU A 11 -18.81 -20.74 -7.46
CA GLU A 11 -20.01 -19.92 -7.55
C GLU A 11 -21.07 -20.53 -6.65
N VAL A 12 -21.60 -19.72 -5.73
CA VAL A 12 -22.68 -20.13 -4.86
C VAL A 12 -23.76 -19.08 -4.87
N LEU A 13 -24.93 -19.54 -5.32
CA LEU A 13 -26.14 -18.74 -5.37
C LEU A 13 -26.56 -18.36 -3.94
N GLY A 14 -26.82 -17.09 -3.73
CA GLY A 14 -27.28 -16.54 -2.46
C GLY A 14 -28.41 -15.54 -2.66
N GLY A 15 -28.51 -14.59 -1.73
CA GLY A 15 -29.50 -13.52 -1.74
C GLY A 15 -29.26 -12.45 -2.82
N ASP A 16 -29.91 -11.31 -2.65
CA ASP A 16 -29.90 -10.21 -3.62
C ASP A 16 -28.57 -9.41 -3.64
N THR A 17 -27.77 -9.57 -2.58
CA THR A 17 -26.42 -8.99 -2.50
C THR A 17 -25.38 -9.96 -3.01
N GLY A 18 -24.65 -9.51 -4.01
CA GLY A 18 -23.58 -10.22 -4.68
C GLY A 18 -22.19 -9.79 -4.24
N ILE A 19 -21.24 -10.71 -4.23
CA ILE A 19 -19.82 -10.40 -4.01
C ILE A 19 -18.94 -11.13 -5.03
N VAL A 20 -18.09 -10.37 -5.70
CA VAL A 20 -17.05 -10.87 -6.61
C VAL A 20 -15.74 -10.94 -5.86
N ILE A 21 -15.14 -12.13 -5.77
CA ILE A 21 -13.89 -12.40 -5.05
C ILE A 21 -12.81 -12.78 -6.06
N LEU A 22 -11.75 -11.97 -6.14
CA LEU A 22 -10.57 -12.24 -6.96
C LEU A 22 -9.35 -12.57 -6.10
N GLY A 23 -8.80 -13.77 -6.25
CA GLY A 23 -7.68 -14.25 -5.44
C GLY A 23 -7.21 -15.67 -5.76
N ASN A 24 -6.46 -16.26 -4.84
CA ASN A 24 -6.05 -17.66 -4.96
C ASN A 24 -7.23 -18.59 -4.66
N ALA A 25 -7.30 -19.72 -5.37
CA ALA A 25 -8.41 -20.67 -5.23
C ALA A 25 -8.64 -21.13 -3.77
N HIS A 26 -7.58 -21.30 -2.99
CA HIS A 26 -7.67 -21.75 -1.60
C HIS A 26 -8.26 -20.68 -0.68
N ASP A 27 -7.72 -19.46 -0.77
CA ASP A 27 -8.11 -18.31 0.05
C ASP A 27 -9.56 -17.90 -0.24
N CYS A 28 -9.91 -17.84 -1.54
CA CYS A 28 -11.26 -17.51 -1.98
C CYS A 28 -12.28 -18.56 -1.56
N ALA A 29 -11.94 -19.86 -1.58
CA ALA A 29 -12.89 -20.91 -1.24
C ALA A 29 -13.29 -20.86 0.24
N GLN A 30 -12.35 -20.63 1.16
CA GLN A 30 -12.67 -20.56 2.59
C GLN A 30 -13.55 -19.35 2.89
N LEU A 31 -13.17 -18.17 2.39
CA LEU A 31 -13.93 -16.95 2.58
C LEU A 31 -15.32 -17.01 1.92
N ALA A 32 -15.42 -17.59 0.73
CA ALA A 32 -16.68 -17.73 0.03
C ALA A 32 -17.69 -18.64 0.76
N ASN A 33 -17.23 -19.73 1.38
CA ASN A 33 -18.11 -20.58 2.20
C ASN A 33 -18.65 -19.79 3.41
N SER A 34 -17.80 -19.00 4.07
CA SER A 34 -18.20 -18.20 5.24
C SER A 34 -19.20 -17.11 4.87
N LEU A 35 -18.96 -16.37 3.78
CA LEU A 35 -19.87 -15.33 3.30
C LEU A 35 -21.20 -15.89 2.77
N HIS A 36 -21.16 -17.05 2.12
CA HIS A 36 -22.38 -17.74 1.71
C HIS A 36 -23.23 -18.13 2.92
N GLY A 37 -22.61 -18.54 4.04
CA GLY A 37 -23.31 -18.81 5.30
C GLY A 37 -24.11 -17.63 5.84
N ALA A 38 -23.73 -16.40 5.47
CA ALA A 38 -24.46 -15.17 5.80
C ALA A 38 -25.58 -14.83 4.80
N GLY A 39 -25.78 -15.64 3.76
CA GLY A 39 -26.84 -15.45 2.76
C GLY A 39 -26.42 -14.62 1.54
N LEU A 40 -25.13 -14.32 1.36
CA LEU A 40 -24.62 -13.59 0.20
C LEU A 40 -24.48 -14.49 -1.04
N HIS A 41 -24.69 -13.93 -2.23
CA HIS A 41 -24.36 -14.59 -3.48
C HIS A 41 -22.87 -14.38 -3.75
N VAL A 42 -22.09 -15.45 -3.68
CA VAL A 42 -20.64 -15.38 -3.78
C VAL A 42 -20.15 -15.95 -5.09
N LEU A 43 -19.36 -15.17 -5.81
CA LEU A 43 -18.62 -15.60 -6.98
C LEU A 43 -17.13 -15.42 -6.72
N ALA A 44 -16.46 -16.54 -6.49
CA ALA A 44 -15.03 -16.63 -6.27
C ALA A 44 -14.35 -17.25 -7.49
N ARG A 45 -13.38 -16.54 -8.06
CA ARG A 45 -12.68 -17.00 -9.26
C ARG A 45 -11.18 -16.87 -9.09
N HIS A 46 -10.48 -17.92 -9.49
CA HIS A 46 -9.03 -17.92 -9.53
C HIS A 46 -8.54 -17.47 -10.90
N SER A 47 -7.85 -16.32 -10.95
CA SER A 47 -7.27 -15.83 -12.19
C SER A 47 -5.93 -16.54 -12.48
N GLN A 48 -5.94 -17.52 -13.38
CA GLN A 48 -4.71 -18.11 -13.97
C GLN A 48 -4.07 -17.16 -14.99
N GLN A 49 -4.85 -16.26 -15.59
CA GLN A 49 -4.38 -15.25 -16.55
C GLN A 49 -4.02 -13.96 -15.82
N LYS A 50 -2.71 -13.72 -15.68
CA LYS A 50 -2.14 -12.54 -15.04
C LYS A 50 -2.87 -11.26 -15.46
N ASN A 51 -3.61 -10.68 -14.52
CA ASN A 51 -4.09 -9.30 -14.50
C ASN A 51 -4.95 -8.85 -15.69
N SER A 52 -5.87 -9.68 -16.19
CA SER A 52 -6.81 -9.22 -17.22
C SER A 52 -8.02 -8.50 -16.61
N TYR A 53 -8.16 -7.20 -16.86
CA TYR A 53 -9.36 -6.42 -16.57
C TYR A 53 -10.62 -7.07 -17.15
N GLU A 54 -10.54 -7.57 -18.39
CA GLU A 54 -11.65 -8.24 -19.09
C GLU A 54 -12.20 -9.44 -18.31
N PHE A 55 -11.34 -10.14 -17.55
CA PHE A 55 -11.77 -11.27 -16.74
C PHE A 55 -12.63 -10.80 -15.56
N ALA A 56 -12.17 -9.78 -14.83
CA ALA A 56 -12.91 -9.19 -13.72
C ALA A 56 -14.24 -8.59 -14.18
N GLU A 57 -14.23 -7.90 -15.32
CA GLU A 57 -15.42 -7.30 -15.93
C GLU A 57 -16.47 -8.35 -16.31
N ASN A 58 -16.08 -9.46 -16.94
CA ASN A 58 -17.03 -10.50 -17.31
C ASN A 58 -17.72 -11.14 -16.09
N GLU A 59 -16.98 -11.37 -15.01
CA GLU A 59 -17.53 -11.94 -13.78
C GLU A 59 -18.45 -10.95 -13.05
N PHE A 60 -18.11 -9.67 -13.05
CA PHE A 60 -18.98 -8.60 -12.55
C PHE A 60 -20.29 -8.52 -13.34
N LEU A 61 -20.21 -8.50 -14.67
CA LEU A 61 -21.39 -8.44 -15.54
C LEU A 61 -22.30 -9.66 -15.37
N HIS A 62 -21.72 -10.85 -15.17
CA HIS A 62 -22.50 -12.06 -14.88
C HIS A 62 -23.26 -11.97 -13.55
N LEU A 63 -22.65 -11.37 -12.54
CA LEU A 63 -23.29 -11.18 -11.22
C LEU A 63 -24.39 -10.10 -11.27
N ARG A 64 -24.17 -9.05 -12.06
CA ARG A 64 -25.13 -7.97 -12.30
C ARG A 64 -26.46 -8.43 -12.88
N GLU A 65 -26.48 -9.51 -13.65
CA GLU A 65 -27.76 -10.06 -14.17
C GLU A 65 -28.66 -10.62 -13.06
N ARG A 66 -28.13 -10.89 -11.85
CA ARG A 66 -28.82 -11.65 -10.80
C ARG A 66 -28.94 -10.92 -9.46
N CYS A 67 -28.06 -9.96 -9.18
CA CYS A 67 -28.00 -9.25 -7.90
C CYS A 67 -28.23 -7.74 -8.10
N THR A 68 -28.98 -7.12 -7.18
CA THR A 68 -29.19 -5.67 -7.20
C THR A 68 -28.03 -4.87 -6.63
N LYS A 69 -27.31 -5.45 -5.65
CA LYS A 69 -26.15 -4.84 -5.00
C LYS A 69 -24.94 -5.72 -5.18
N ILE A 70 -23.80 -5.12 -5.53
CA ILE A 70 -22.58 -5.86 -5.86
C ILE A 70 -21.40 -5.26 -5.10
N PHE A 71 -20.71 -6.11 -4.35
CA PHE A 71 -19.47 -5.80 -3.66
C PHE A 71 -18.29 -6.43 -4.39
N LEU A 72 -17.17 -5.72 -4.43
CA LEU A 72 -15.94 -6.19 -5.04
C LEU A 72 -14.90 -6.48 -3.95
N LEU A 73 -14.36 -7.70 -3.93
CA LEU A 73 -13.36 -8.14 -2.96
C LEU A 73 -12.10 -8.66 -3.65
N SER A 74 -10.95 -8.08 -3.34
CA SER A 74 -9.64 -8.51 -3.87
C SER A 74 -8.67 -8.94 -2.80
N PHE A 75 -7.84 -9.91 -3.15
CA PHE A 75 -6.61 -10.25 -2.45
C PHE A 75 -5.37 -9.77 -3.21
N PHE A 76 -4.46 -9.09 -2.51
CA PHE A 76 -3.09 -8.79 -2.96
C PHE A 76 -3.03 -8.05 -4.31
N ASP A 77 -2.36 -8.66 -5.30
CA ASP A 77 -2.12 -8.11 -6.65
C ASP A 77 -3.41 -7.99 -7.49
N ASN A 78 -4.53 -8.57 -7.02
CA ASN A 78 -5.83 -8.50 -7.69
C ASN A 78 -6.60 -7.19 -7.40
N ALA A 79 -6.05 -6.33 -6.54
CA ALA A 79 -6.67 -5.06 -6.21
C ALA A 79 -6.72 -4.11 -7.41
N SER A 80 -5.69 -4.11 -8.26
CA SER A 80 -5.60 -3.19 -9.40
C SER A 80 -6.78 -3.31 -10.37
N GLN A 81 -7.29 -4.52 -10.58
CA GLN A 81 -8.37 -4.83 -11.52
C GLN A 81 -9.73 -4.42 -10.94
N LEU A 82 -9.94 -4.62 -9.64
CA LEU A 82 -11.18 -4.19 -8.98
C LEU A 82 -11.24 -2.67 -8.83
N LEU A 83 -10.10 -2.02 -8.56
CA LEU A 83 -10.02 -0.56 -8.56
C LEU A 83 -10.32 0.01 -9.95
N GLU A 84 -9.78 -0.60 -11.01
CA GLU A 84 -10.09 -0.22 -12.39
C GLU A 84 -11.58 -0.43 -12.70
N LEU A 85 -12.16 -1.54 -12.25
CA LEU A 85 -13.59 -1.83 -12.42
C LEU A 85 -14.46 -0.82 -11.69
N ALA A 86 -14.11 -0.45 -10.45
CA ALA A 86 -14.81 0.56 -9.68
C ALA A 86 -14.75 1.94 -10.34
N GLN A 87 -13.63 2.31 -10.97
CA GLN A 87 -13.54 3.56 -11.75
C GLN A 87 -14.48 3.57 -12.96
N HIS A 88 -14.69 2.41 -13.60
CA HIS A 88 -15.55 2.31 -14.80
C HIS A 88 -17.04 2.14 -14.47
N TYR A 89 -17.35 1.42 -13.39
CA TYR A 89 -18.70 1.05 -12.99
C TYR A 89 -19.08 1.66 -11.63
N ALA A 90 -18.75 2.94 -11.45
CA ALA A 90 -18.88 3.62 -10.17
C ALA A 90 -20.29 3.56 -9.57
N ASP A 91 -21.31 3.77 -10.41
CA ASP A 91 -22.73 3.75 -9.99
C ASP A 91 -23.27 2.34 -9.70
N GLU A 92 -22.62 1.30 -10.23
CA GLU A 92 -23.10 -0.09 -10.14
C GLU A 92 -22.42 -0.87 -9.00
N VAL A 93 -21.26 -0.41 -8.53
CA VAL A 93 -20.51 -1.03 -7.43
C VAL A 93 -20.96 -0.44 -6.11
N SER A 94 -21.52 -1.27 -5.23
CA SER A 94 -22.03 -0.85 -3.92
C SER A 94 -20.93 -0.62 -2.89
N GLY A 95 -19.79 -1.30 -3.03
CA GLY A 95 -18.65 -1.14 -2.12
C GLY A 95 -17.44 -1.99 -2.51
N LEU A 96 -16.28 -1.60 -1.98
CA LEU A 96 -14.98 -2.20 -2.22
C LEU A 96 -14.41 -2.81 -0.94
N ILE A 97 -13.82 -4.00 -1.03
CA ILE A 97 -13.13 -4.68 0.06
C ILE A 97 -11.74 -5.09 -0.43
N LEU A 98 -10.70 -4.46 0.10
CA LEU A 98 -9.32 -4.62 -0.34
C LEU A 98 -8.50 -5.28 0.75
N ILE A 99 -7.99 -6.48 0.49
CA ILE A 99 -7.17 -7.25 1.44
C ILE A 99 -5.71 -7.20 0.98
N GLU A 100 -4.87 -6.55 1.78
CA GLU A 100 -3.46 -6.29 1.51
C GLU A 100 -3.23 -5.81 0.06
N PRO A 101 -3.95 -4.77 -0.40
CA PRO A 101 -3.93 -4.39 -1.81
C PRO A 101 -2.53 -4.00 -2.26
N LYS A 102 -2.10 -4.58 -3.38
CA LYS A 102 -0.84 -4.25 -4.05
C LYS A 102 -1.12 -3.75 -5.45
N ILE A 103 -0.68 -2.52 -5.73
CA ILE A 103 -0.75 -1.96 -7.08
C ILE A 103 0.53 -2.39 -7.80
N SER A 104 0.40 -3.41 -8.64
CA SER A 104 1.49 -3.99 -9.44
C SER A 104 2.47 -2.93 -9.95
N THR A 105 3.71 -2.95 -9.46
CA THR A 105 4.72 -1.90 -9.69
C THR A 105 5.38 -1.99 -11.07
N ASN A 106 4.71 -2.57 -12.07
CA ASN A 106 5.26 -2.60 -13.42
C ASN A 106 5.26 -1.16 -13.95
N ARG A 107 6.37 -0.44 -13.74
CA ARG A 107 6.53 0.97 -14.11
C ARG A 107 6.30 1.27 -15.60
N PHE A 108 6.16 0.22 -16.42
CA PHE A 108 5.92 0.29 -17.86
C PHE A 108 4.49 -0.07 -18.28
N SER A 109 3.61 -0.56 -17.39
CA SER A 109 2.19 -0.73 -17.74
C SER A 109 1.48 0.63 -17.69
N LYS A 110 1.06 1.08 -18.87
CA LYS A 110 0.27 2.30 -19.03
C LYS A 110 -1.00 2.28 -18.15
N SER A 111 -1.66 1.13 -18.07
CA SER A 111 -2.87 0.92 -17.25
C SER A 111 -2.65 1.18 -15.76
N THR A 112 -1.55 0.71 -15.17
CA THR A 112 -1.26 0.93 -13.74
C THR A 112 -1.00 2.40 -13.44
N ARG A 113 -0.34 3.11 -14.36
CA ARG A 113 -0.09 4.55 -14.18
C ARG A 113 -1.38 5.37 -14.33
N GLU A 114 -2.25 4.98 -15.25
CA GLU A 114 -3.57 5.59 -15.41
C GLU A 114 -4.43 5.32 -14.16
N LEU A 115 -4.47 4.08 -13.68
CA LEU A 115 -5.15 3.70 -12.43
C LEU A 115 -4.70 4.58 -11.25
N LYS A 116 -3.37 4.70 -11.03
CA LYS A 116 -2.83 5.51 -9.93
C LYS A 116 -3.23 6.98 -10.03
N ASN A 117 -3.27 7.54 -11.24
CA ASN A 117 -3.70 8.92 -11.43
C ASN A 117 -5.20 9.11 -11.23
N ASN A 118 -6.00 8.05 -11.38
CA ASN A 118 -7.46 8.09 -11.35
C ASN A 118 -8.06 7.51 -10.05
N LEU A 119 -7.23 7.19 -9.04
CA LEU A 119 -7.69 6.69 -7.73
C LEU A 119 -8.74 7.63 -7.11
N HIS A 120 -8.56 8.94 -7.26
CA HIS A 120 -9.50 9.97 -6.82
C HIS A 120 -10.91 9.88 -7.46
N LEU A 121 -11.11 9.10 -8.52
CA LEU A 121 -12.43 8.87 -9.11
C LEU A 121 -13.25 7.83 -8.35
N ILE A 122 -12.61 7.08 -7.46
CA ILE A 122 -13.26 6.04 -6.65
C ILE A 122 -13.94 6.72 -5.47
N ASP A 123 -15.27 6.71 -5.48
CA ASP A 123 -16.15 7.29 -4.47
C ASP A 123 -16.98 6.23 -3.72
N GLN A 124 -16.84 4.95 -4.07
CA GLN A 124 -17.54 3.85 -3.40
C GLN A 124 -17.01 3.68 -1.97
N PRO A 125 -17.88 3.34 -0.99
CA PRO A 125 -17.45 2.90 0.33
C PRO A 125 -16.36 1.82 0.23
N THR A 126 -15.26 1.97 0.97
CA THR A 126 -14.08 1.10 0.82
C THR A 126 -13.60 0.59 2.18
N LEU A 127 -13.52 -0.73 2.32
CA LEU A 127 -12.89 -1.43 3.45
C LEU A 127 -11.48 -1.86 3.03
N ILE A 128 -10.45 -1.47 3.78
CA ILE A 128 -9.05 -1.82 3.52
C ILE A 128 -8.52 -2.58 4.73
N LEU A 129 -8.03 -3.81 4.50
CA LEU A 129 -7.39 -4.63 5.52
C LEU A 129 -5.90 -4.77 5.22
N TYR A 130 -5.04 -4.45 6.18
CA TYR A 130 -3.58 -4.55 6.02
C TYR A 130 -2.89 -4.95 7.32
N PRO A 131 -1.77 -5.70 7.27
CA PRO A 131 -1.11 -6.20 8.47
C PRO A 131 -0.23 -5.15 9.16
N ILE A 132 0.02 -5.37 10.46
CA ILE A 132 1.00 -4.60 11.24
C ILE A 132 2.40 -4.82 10.67
N LEU A 133 3.04 -3.73 10.25
CA LEU A 133 4.38 -3.71 9.66
C LEU A 133 5.47 -4.15 10.64
N GLU A 134 5.29 -3.92 11.94
CA GLU A 134 6.32 -4.18 12.97
C GLU A 134 6.72 -5.66 13.09
N ASN A 135 5.77 -6.58 12.87
CA ASN A 135 6.01 -8.02 12.94
C ASN A 135 6.68 -8.60 11.69
N GLN A 136 6.76 -7.80 10.62
CA GLN A 136 7.37 -8.19 9.36
C GLN A 136 8.71 -7.46 9.25
N GLY A 137 9.84 -8.19 9.33
CA GLY A 137 11.16 -7.59 9.16
C GLY A 137 11.37 -6.92 7.79
N ALA A 138 12.61 -6.85 7.30
CA ALA A 138 12.99 -6.12 6.07
C ALA A 138 12.23 -6.43 4.75
N LEU A 139 11.30 -7.39 4.73
CA LEU A 139 10.35 -7.67 3.64
C LEU A 139 9.13 -6.73 3.62
N ALA A 140 8.78 -6.09 4.75
CA ALA A 140 7.72 -5.10 4.88
C ALA A 140 8.08 -3.74 4.26
N ARG A 141 9.34 -3.57 3.81
CA ARG A 141 9.78 -2.39 3.05
C ARG A 141 9.26 -2.34 1.62
N THR A 142 8.46 -3.32 1.20
CA THR A 142 7.83 -3.35 -0.13
C THR A 142 6.42 -2.80 -0.04
N GLY A 143 6.31 -1.47 0.00
CA GLY A 143 5.15 -0.71 -0.46
C GLY A 143 3.82 -1.01 0.22
N ASP A 144 3.50 -0.25 1.26
CA ASP A 144 2.10 -0.09 1.68
C ASP A 144 1.35 0.74 0.65
N ASP A 145 1.05 0.12 -0.49
CA ASP A 145 0.05 0.67 -1.42
C ASP A 145 -1.30 0.81 -0.70
N SER A 146 -1.54 0.10 0.42
CA SER A 146 -2.77 0.22 1.23
C SER A 146 -3.00 1.62 1.79
N LEU A 147 -1.98 2.21 2.45
CA LEU A 147 -2.06 3.59 2.96
C LEU A 147 -2.15 4.60 1.81
N TYR A 148 -1.36 4.38 0.76
CA TYR A 148 -1.43 5.23 -0.44
C TYR A 148 -2.81 5.20 -1.11
N ILE A 149 -3.45 4.03 -1.20
CA ILE A 149 -4.80 3.89 -1.74
C ILE A 149 -5.80 4.60 -0.82
N ALA A 150 -5.71 4.40 0.50
CA ALA A 150 -6.59 5.04 1.48
C ALA A 150 -6.54 6.57 1.39
N ASP A 151 -5.34 7.14 1.24
CA ASP A 151 -5.13 8.58 1.14
C ASP A 151 -5.61 9.19 -0.19
N GLU A 152 -5.57 8.41 -1.29
CA GLU A 152 -5.81 8.93 -2.65
C GLU A 152 -7.25 8.70 -3.15
N ILE A 153 -8.00 7.75 -2.58
CA ILE A 153 -9.41 7.54 -2.94
C ILE A 153 -10.31 8.65 -2.39
N SER A 154 -11.35 9.03 -3.14
CA SER A 154 -12.31 10.06 -2.74
C SER A 154 -13.52 9.48 -1.98
N SER A 155 -13.40 8.25 -1.49
CA SER A 155 -14.50 7.55 -0.82
C SER A 155 -14.94 8.31 0.43
N PRO A 156 -16.25 8.57 0.61
CA PRO A 156 -16.77 9.23 1.81
C PRO A 156 -16.75 8.32 3.04
N PHE A 157 -16.60 7.00 2.83
CA PHE A 157 -16.58 6.01 3.91
C PHE A 157 -15.43 5.02 3.68
N ILE A 158 -14.31 5.30 4.36
CA ILE A 158 -13.12 4.46 4.36
C ILE A 158 -13.03 3.79 5.74
N ARG A 159 -13.04 2.46 5.75
CA ARG A 159 -12.80 1.65 6.94
C ARG A 159 -11.45 0.97 6.81
N GLU A 160 -10.55 1.23 7.75
CA GLU A 160 -9.25 0.58 7.81
C GLU A 160 -9.22 -0.43 8.96
N VAL A 161 -8.84 -1.67 8.65
CA VAL A 161 -8.69 -2.73 9.64
C VAL A 161 -7.25 -3.23 9.61
N VAL A 162 -6.60 -3.13 10.76
CA VAL A 162 -5.22 -3.56 10.93
C VAL A 162 -5.20 -5.02 11.37
N LEU A 163 -4.52 -5.88 10.61
CA LEU A 163 -4.38 -7.32 10.89
C LEU A 163 -3.13 -7.59 11.72
N GLU A 164 -3.18 -8.55 12.65
CA GLU A 164 -2.02 -8.89 13.50
C GLU A 164 -0.88 -9.50 12.68
N ASN A 165 -1.23 -10.37 11.72
CA ASN A 165 -0.30 -11.03 10.81
C ASN A 165 -0.76 -10.87 9.36
N SER A 166 0.15 -11.08 8.40
CA SER A 166 -0.26 -11.13 7.00
C SER A 166 -1.12 -12.36 6.73
N PHE A 167 -2.15 -12.16 5.91
CA PHE A 167 -3.05 -13.22 5.49
C PHE A 167 -2.30 -14.34 4.74
N ILE A 168 -1.23 -13.99 4.02
CA ILE A 168 -0.35 -14.94 3.30
C ILE A 168 0.32 -15.93 4.26
N SER A 169 0.72 -15.47 5.45
CA SER A 169 1.64 -16.24 6.30
C SER A 169 0.92 -17.15 7.29
N SER A 170 -0.19 -16.69 7.87
CA SER A 170 -0.78 -17.37 9.02
C SER A 170 -2.24 -17.81 8.83
N GLN A 171 -3.00 -17.21 7.91
CA GLN A 171 -4.46 -17.42 7.73
C GLN A 171 -5.29 -17.39 9.02
N ASN A 172 -4.71 -16.95 10.13
CA ASN A 172 -5.29 -16.99 11.47
C ASN A 172 -6.40 -15.94 11.62
N ASP A 173 -6.32 -14.89 10.81
CA ASP A 173 -7.17 -13.72 10.90
C ASP A 173 -8.39 -13.81 9.94
N LEU A 174 -8.65 -15.00 9.37
CA LEU A 174 -9.85 -15.25 8.55
C LEU A 174 -11.17 -14.93 9.28
N PRO A 175 -11.36 -15.26 10.57
CA PRO A 175 -12.59 -14.89 11.28
C PRO A 175 -12.79 -13.37 11.34
N VAL A 176 -11.73 -12.61 11.61
CA VAL A 176 -11.75 -11.13 11.64
C VAL A 176 -12.13 -10.59 10.27
N LEU A 177 -11.52 -11.12 9.20
CA LEU A 177 -11.83 -10.72 7.84
C LEU A 177 -13.30 -10.97 7.47
N VAL A 178 -13.86 -12.11 7.86
CA VAL A 178 -15.27 -12.44 7.63
C VAL A 178 -16.18 -11.52 8.44
N GLU A 179 -15.87 -11.29 9.72
CA GLU A 179 -16.67 -10.44 10.60
C GLU A 179 -16.70 -8.99 10.13
N GLU A 180 -15.54 -8.41 9.80
CA GLU A 180 -15.43 -7.04 9.33
C GLU A 180 -16.05 -6.85 7.95
N SER A 181 -15.87 -7.82 7.03
CA SER A 181 -16.50 -7.74 5.70
C SER A 181 -18.03 -7.82 5.78
N LEU A 182 -18.58 -8.68 6.65
CA LEU A 182 -20.03 -8.76 6.84
C LEU A 182 -20.59 -7.52 7.52
N THR A 183 -19.91 -7.01 8.55
CA THR A 183 -20.28 -5.76 9.23
C THR A 183 -20.31 -4.60 8.24
N PHE A 184 -19.26 -4.44 7.44
CA PHE A 184 -19.18 -3.42 6.40
C PHE A 184 -20.29 -3.54 5.35
N ILE A 185 -20.58 -4.74 4.85
CA ILE A 185 -21.65 -4.97 3.87
C ILE A 185 -23.01 -4.61 4.47
N ASN A 186 -23.26 -4.99 5.73
CA ASN A 186 -24.53 -4.68 6.40
C ASN A 186 -24.67 -3.17 6.63
N GLU A 187 -23.64 -2.48 7.11
CA GLU A 187 -23.68 -1.02 7.31
C GLU A 187 -23.99 -0.27 6.01
N ILE A 188 -23.37 -0.66 4.89
CA ILE A 188 -23.66 -0.05 3.58
C ILE A 188 -25.06 -0.41 3.11
N ASN A 189 -25.48 -1.66 3.34
CA ASN A 189 -26.82 -2.08 2.98
C ASN A 189 -27.87 -1.30 3.75
N ASP A 190 -27.66 -1.09 5.05
CA ASP A 190 -28.53 -0.35 5.96
C ASP A 190 -28.57 1.13 5.55
N ALA A 191 -27.40 1.77 5.38
CA ALA A 191 -27.28 3.15 4.91
C ALA A 191 -27.97 3.42 3.57
N GLN A 192 -28.02 2.41 2.67
CA GLN A 192 -28.74 2.50 1.41
C GLN A 192 -30.21 2.08 1.50
N SER A 193 -30.59 1.31 2.52
CA SER A 193 -31.96 0.81 2.72
C SER A 193 -32.86 1.79 3.45
N ASP A 194 -32.29 2.87 4.00
CA ASP A 194 -33.05 3.84 4.77
C ASP A 194 -34.09 4.59 3.94
N GLY A 195 -35.32 4.08 4.06
CA GLY A 195 -36.44 4.91 4.44
C GLY A 195 -36.15 5.57 5.80
N TYR A 196 -35.34 6.63 5.75
CA TYR A 196 -34.95 7.51 6.86
C TYR A 196 -36.14 7.83 7.78
N ASN A 197 -36.05 7.44 9.06
CA ASN A 197 -36.97 7.87 10.10
C ASN A 197 -36.21 8.78 11.09
N PRO A 198 -36.11 10.09 10.80
CA PRO A 198 -35.18 11.04 11.44
C PRO A 198 -35.24 11.10 12.96
N ASP A 199 -36.38 10.72 13.54
CA ASP A 199 -36.72 11.04 14.92
C ASP A 199 -36.02 10.11 15.93
N GLU A 200 -35.75 8.86 15.58
CA GLU A 200 -35.21 7.86 16.53
C GLU A 200 -33.67 7.92 16.58
N ASP A 201 -33.00 7.97 15.43
CA ASP A 201 -31.52 7.96 15.38
C ASP A 201 -30.90 9.29 15.85
N THR A 202 -31.56 10.42 15.59
CA THR A 202 -31.09 11.74 16.06
C THR A 202 -31.11 11.83 17.58
N GLU A 203 -32.09 11.20 18.25
CA GLU A 203 -32.17 11.17 19.71
C GLU A 203 -31.08 10.26 20.34
N LEU A 204 -30.78 9.11 19.72
CA LEU A 204 -29.67 8.26 20.17
C LEU A 204 -28.31 8.95 20.01
N ILE A 205 -28.06 9.59 18.87
CA ILE A 205 -26.80 10.29 18.59
C ILE A 205 -26.61 11.48 19.56
N GLU A 206 -27.66 12.27 19.80
CA GLU A 206 -27.57 13.39 20.75
C GLU A 206 -27.31 12.88 22.18
N ALA A 207 -27.92 11.77 22.59
CA ALA A 207 -27.69 11.17 23.90
C ALA A 207 -26.23 10.69 24.08
N GLU A 208 -25.64 10.07 23.06
CA GLU A 208 -24.22 9.66 23.08
C GLU A 208 -23.28 10.86 23.11
N PHE A 209 -23.57 11.88 22.30
CA PHE A 209 -22.78 13.10 22.27
C PHE A 209 -22.77 13.81 23.63
N GLN A 210 -23.94 13.92 24.28
CA GLN A 210 -24.05 14.52 25.61
C GLN A 210 -23.28 13.72 26.67
N SER A 211 -23.22 12.38 26.55
CA SER A 211 -22.43 11.53 27.42
C SER A 211 -20.91 11.79 27.27
N ILE A 212 -20.43 11.95 26.04
CA ILE A 212 -19.01 12.29 25.75
C ILE A 212 -18.67 13.68 26.29
N VAL A 213 -19.52 14.68 26.04
CA VAL A 213 -19.34 16.05 26.54
C VAL A 213 -19.38 16.10 28.08
N ALA A 214 -20.25 15.31 28.71
CA ALA A 214 -20.29 15.17 30.15
C ALA A 214 -19.05 14.47 30.73
N GLY A 215 -18.47 13.50 30.01
CA GLY A 215 -17.23 12.83 30.38
C GLY A 215 -15.98 13.73 30.26
N LEU A 216 -15.99 14.69 29.33
CA LEU A 216 -14.89 15.63 29.10
C LEU A 216 -14.88 16.84 30.04
N SER A 217 -15.95 17.05 30.81
CA SER A 217 -16.12 18.24 31.66
C SER A 217 -15.71 18.05 33.13
N LEU A 218 -15.13 16.91 33.49
CA LEU A 218 -14.75 16.59 34.87
C LEU A 218 -13.32 16.00 34.96
N ASP A 219 -12.42 16.90 35.37
CA ASP A 219 -11.13 16.71 36.06
C ASP A 219 -9.86 17.10 35.26
N GLN A 220 -9.04 17.92 35.92
CA GLN A 220 -7.71 18.44 35.54
C GLN A 220 -7.64 19.67 34.63
N SER A 221 -8.26 20.78 35.04
CA SER A 221 -7.69 22.10 34.77
C SER A 221 -6.77 22.47 35.94
N THR A 222 -5.49 22.08 35.85
CA THR A 222 -4.44 22.83 36.55
C THR A 222 -4.46 24.26 36.00
N PRO A 223 -4.21 25.29 36.83
CA PRO A 223 -4.39 26.70 36.43
C PRO A 223 -3.42 27.18 35.34
N ASN A 224 -2.48 26.34 34.90
CA ASN A 224 -1.59 26.56 33.78
C ASN A 224 -2.13 25.84 32.53
N THR A 225 -2.21 26.57 31.42
CA THR A 225 -2.56 26.03 30.11
C THR A 225 -1.28 25.64 29.37
N PHE A 226 -1.35 24.73 28.40
CA PHE A 226 -0.24 24.43 27.48
C PHE A 226 0.42 25.69 26.86
N LEU A 227 -0.33 26.78 26.72
CA LEU A 227 0.15 28.07 26.24
C LEU A 227 1.02 28.82 27.27
N ASP A 228 0.74 28.65 28.56
CA ASP A 228 1.49 29.24 29.68
C ASP A 228 2.86 28.55 29.85
N ASP A 229 2.94 27.24 29.55
CA ASP A 229 4.18 26.48 29.55
C ASP A 229 5.06 26.77 28.30
N LEU A 230 4.44 27.14 27.16
CA LEU A 230 5.18 27.58 25.96
C LEU A 230 5.87 28.94 26.14
N ASP A 231 5.25 29.85 26.89
CA ASP A 231 5.87 31.14 27.27
C ASP A 231 7.04 30.96 28.25
N PHE A 232 7.19 29.76 28.84
CA PHE A 232 8.25 29.38 29.77
C PHE A 232 9.44 28.68 29.10
N ILE A 233 9.40 28.43 27.79
CA ILE A 233 10.54 27.89 27.05
C ILE A 233 11.57 29.01 26.90
N ASP A 234 12.67 28.93 27.65
CA ASP A 234 13.81 29.85 27.55
C ASP A 234 14.30 29.94 26.09
N GLU A 235 14.66 31.14 25.61
CA GLU A 235 15.18 31.42 24.26
C GLU A 235 16.42 30.57 23.87
N ASP A 236 17.03 29.90 24.85
CA ASP A 236 18.21 29.04 24.69
C ASP A 236 17.89 27.62 24.14
N ASP A 237 16.62 27.18 24.15
CA ASP A 237 16.19 25.84 23.69
C ASP A 237 15.70 25.82 22.22
N HIS A 238 15.99 26.85 21.43
CA HIS A 238 15.64 26.83 20.00
C HIS A 238 16.56 25.87 19.22
N PHE A 239 15.95 25.05 18.36
CA PHE A 239 16.69 24.15 17.49
C PHE A 239 17.52 24.94 16.46
N GLU A 240 18.82 25.04 16.69
CA GLU A 240 19.76 25.46 15.65
C GLU A 240 19.95 24.30 14.66
N ILE A 241 19.44 24.47 13.44
CA ILE A 241 19.64 23.48 12.38
C ILE A 241 21.16 23.29 12.20
N PRO A 242 21.71 22.07 12.45
CA PRO A 242 23.12 21.84 12.20
C PRO A 242 23.36 22.06 10.71
N ASN A 243 24.16 23.07 10.35
CA ASN A 243 24.45 23.40 8.96
C ASN A 243 25.44 22.34 8.43
N PRO A 244 24.99 21.33 7.65
CA PRO A 244 25.90 20.29 7.18
C PRO A 244 26.80 20.92 6.14
N ARG A 245 28.03 21.25 6.52
CA ARG A 245 29.02 21.72 5.57
C ARG A 245 29.36 20.53 4.67
N LEU A 246 28.91 20.57 3.41
CA LEU A 246 29.37 19.65 2.38
C LEU A 246 30.91 19.66 2.41
N LEU A 247 31.51 18.57 2.90
CA LEU A 247 32.95 18.50 3.06
C LEU A 247 33.54 18.59 1.65
N PRO A 248 34.30 19.65 1.32
CA PRO A 248 34.95 19.73 0.02
C PRO A 248 35.89 18.52 -0.08
N ILE A 249 35.89 17.83 -1.23
CA ILE A 249 36.88 16.79 -1.57
C ILE A 249 38.24 17.48 -1.72
N ARG A 250 38.81 17.89 -0.58
CA ARG A 250 40.01 18.73 -0.49
C ARG A 250 41.25 17.90 -0.77
N ASP A 251 41.16 16.60 -0.54
CA ASP A 251 42.24 15.67 -0.82
C ASP A 251 42.43 15.49 -2.33
N LYS A 252 43.64 15.82 -2.80
CA LYS A 252 44.05 15.67 -4.19
C LYS A 252 44.01 14.21 -4.62
N ALA A 253 44.23 13.27 -3.70
CA ALA A 253 44.24 11.84 -4.00
C ALA A 253 42.82 11.29 -4.26
N LYS A 254 41.84 11.63 -3.41
CA LYS A 254 40.41 11.29 -3.62
C LYS A 254 39.89 11.83 -4.95
N ARG A 255 40.26 13.06 -5.31
CA ARG A 255 39.88 13.67 -6.59
C ARG A 255 40.46 12.92 -7.79
N ASN A 256 41.74 12.53 -7.72
CA ASN A 256 42.37 11.77 -8.80
C ASN A 256 41.73 10.38 -8.97
N ALA A 257 41.33 9.72 -7.88
CA ALA A 257 40.66 8.43 -7.94
C ALA A 257 39.32 8.50 -8.68
N ILE A 258 38.51 9.54 -8.44
CA ILE A 258 37.25 9.77 -9.16
C ILE A 258 37.51 10.00 -10.66
N PHE A 259 38.55 10.77 -11.00
CA PHE A 259 38.95 10.96 -12.40
C PHE A 259 39.30 9.64 -13.08
N PHE A 260 40.09 8.76 -12.46
CA PHE A 260 40.42 7.45 -13.04
C PHE A 260 39.21 6.52 -13.15
N MET A 261 38.29 6.57 -12.18
CA MET A 261 37.07 5.77 -12.17
C MET A 261 36.11 6.13 -13.32
N ILE A 262 36.07 7.40 -13.73
CA ILE A 262 35.20 7.87 -14.82
C ILE A 262 35.91 7.76 -16.18
N ILE A 263 37.17 8.18 -16.26
CA ILE A 263 37.92 8.25 -17.53
C ILE A 263 38.31 6.85 -18.04
N GLY A 264 38.61 5.90 -17.15
CA GLY A 264 38.97 4.52 -17.51
C GLY A 264 37.90 3.79 -18.34
N PRO A 265 36.65 3.66 -17.85
CA PRO A 265 35.57 3.04 -18.61
C PRO A 265 35.15 3.86 -19.84
N LEU A 266 35.25 5.20 -19.79
CA LEU A 266 34.98 6.04 -20.97
C LEU A 266 35.99 5.76 -22.10
N TYR A 267 37.28 5.61 -21.78
CA TYR A 267 38.30 5.22 -22.74
C TYR A 267 38.03 3.82 -23.33
N ALA A 268 37.72 2.84 -22.48
CA ALA A 268 37.42 1.48 -22.92
C ALA A 268 36.18 1.42 -23.84
N LEU A 269 35.14 2.20 -23.53
CA LEU A 269 33.92 2.29 -24.33
C LEU A 269 34.21 2.95 -25.68
N ILE A 270 34.94 4.08 -25.72
CA ILE A 270 35.30 4.75 -26.97
C ILE A 270 36.17 3.83 -27.85
N ALA A 271 37.17 3.17 -27.26
CA ALA A 271 38.03 2.21 -27.96
C ALA A 271 37.21 1.05 -28.54
N SER A 272 36.18 0.58 -27.84
CA SER A 272 35.32 -0.51 -28.30
C SER A 272 34.37 -0.13 -29.44
N ILE A 273 33.95 1.14 -29.53
CA ILE A 273 32.99 1.60 -30.53
C ILE A 273 33.67 2.12 -31.80
N THR A 274 34.85 2.73 -31.67
CA THR A 274 35.46 3.50 -32.77
C THR A 274 36.76 2.91 -33.33
N ASP A 275 37.22 1.76 -32.81
CA ASP A 275 38.55 1.18 -33.08
C ASP A 275 39.70 2.20 -32.95
N PHE A 276 39.44 3.28 -32.21
CA PHE A 276 40.34 4.41 -32.07
C PHE A 276 41.42 4.05 -31.05
N ASN A 277 42.57 3.61 -31.55
CA ASN A 277 43.71 3.23 -30.72
C ASN A 277 44.91 4.18 -30.95
N PRO A 278 44.95 5.34 -30.28
CA PRO A 278 46.00 6.35 -30.51
C PRO A 278 47.41 5.88 -30.11
N PHE A 279 47.53 4.82 -29.30
CA PHE A 279 48.81 4.32 -28.80
C PHE A 279 49.10 2.84 -29.17
N GLY A 280 48.22 2.17 -29.90
CA GLY A 280 48.35 0.74 -30.21
C GLY A 280 48.20 -0.19 -29.00
N ILE A 281 47.63 0.30 -27.89
CA ILE A 281 47.46 -0.45 -26.64
C ILE A 281 46.02 -0.92 -26.54
N GLU A 282 45.82 -2.22 -26.34
CA GLU A 282 44.51 -2.83 -26.12
C GLU A 282 43.73 -2.17 -24.95
N PRO A 283 42.39 -2.35 -24.82
CA PRO A 283 41.57 -1.62 -23.84
C PRO A 283 41.86 -1.88 -22.35
N TRP A 284 42.75 -2.83 -22.04
CA TRP A 284 43.03 -3.28 -20.67
C TRP A 284 43.54 -2.20 -19.69
N PRO A 285 44.26 -1.12 -20.10
CA PRO A 285 44.66 -0.06 -19.17
C PRO A 285 43.46 0.70 -18.59
N GLY A 286 42.37 0.86 -19.37
CA GLY A 286 41.14 1.49 -18.89
C GLY A 286 40.46 0.66 -17.80
N ILE A 287 40.51 -0.67 -17.93
CA ILE A 287 39.97 -1.62 -16.93
C ILE A 287 40.81 -1.57 -15.65
N LEU A 288 42.14 -1.55 -15.75
CA LEU A 288 43.01 -1.41 -14.57
C LEU A 288 42.82 -0.07 -13.85
N ALA A 289 42.61 1.02 -14.59
CA ALA A 289 42.33 2.32 -14.00
C ALA A 289 41.01 2.33 -13.20
N LEU A 290 39.98 1.64 -13.69
CA LEU A 290 38.71 1.47 -12.98
C LEU A 290 38.90 0.69 -11.68
N VAL A 291 39.51 -0.50 -11.77
CA VAL A 291 39.71 -1.37 -10.60
C VAL A 291 40.59 -0.70 -9.54
N GLY A 292 41.67 -0.04 -9.97
CA GLY A 292 42.56 0.70 -9.07
C GLY A 292 41.87 1.91 -8.42
N GLY A 293 41.08 2.66 -9.19
CA GLY A 293 40.30 3.79 -8.67
C GLY A 293 39.25 3.36 -7.65
N LEU A 294 38.52 2.28 -7.93
CA LEU A 294 37.49 1.72 -7.04
C LEU A 294 38.11 1.17 -5.74
N ALA A 295 39.22 0.43 -5.84
CA ALA A 295 39.92 -0.11 -4.67
C ALA A 295 40.43 1.01 -3.76
N TYR A 296 40.99 2.09 -4.33
CA TYR A 296 41.45 3.24 -3.58
C TYR A 296 40.29 4.02 -2.92
N PHE A 297 39.17 4.17 -3.62
CA PHE A 297 37.97 4.84 -3.09
C PHE A 297 37.36 4.08 -1.89
N LEU A 298 37.29 2.75 -1.97
CA LEU A 298 36.81 1.93 -0.85
C LEU A 298 37.78 1.96 0.35
N TYR A 299 39.08 1.99 0.10
CA TYR A 299 40.07 2.14 1.15
C TYR A 299 39.96 3.51 1.86
N SER A 300 39.71 4.58 1.11
CA SER A 300 39.62 5.93 1.69
C SER A 300 38.35 6.15 2.51
N ILE A 301 37.23 5.51 2.15
CA ILE A 301 36.01 5.51 2.98
C ILE A 301 36.26 4.81 4.33
N ARG A 302 37.02 3.71 4.32
CA ARG A 302 37.36 2.98 5.54
C ARG A 302 38.22 3.81 6.50
N ASP A 303 39.13 4.62 5.96
CA ASP A 303 40.00 5.50 6.74
C ASP A 303 39.19 6.62 7.42
N ASP A 304 38.28 7.26 6.68
CA ASP A 304 37.41 8.32 7.20
C ASP A 304 36.52 7.86 8.37
N LEU A 305 36.12 6.58 8.41
CA LEU A 305 35.31 6.00 9.49
C LEU A 305 36.10 5.71 10.77
N ASN A 306 37.43 5.57 10.67
CA ASN A 306 38.29 5.30 11.82
C ASN A 306 38.88 6.56 12.46
N ASP A 307 38.82 7.71 11.76
CA ASP A 307 39.37 8.99 12.23
C ASP A 307 38.32 9.83 13.01
N ASP A 308 37.05 9.40 13.03
CA ASP A 308 35.97 9.99 13.82
C ASP A 308 35.88 9.31 15.20
N ASP A 309 36.94 9.48 16.00
CA ASP A 309 36.90 9.23 17.44
C ASP A 309 35.92 10.25 18.05
N GLY A 310 34.76 9.76 18.46
CA GLY A 310 33.61 10.55 18.88
C GLY A 310 33.95 11.76 19.76
N ALA A 311 33.82 12.95 19.18
CA ALA A 311 33.71 14.20 19.89
C ALA A 311 32.34 14.82 19.59
N VAL A 312 31.32 14.31 20.29
CA VAL A 312 30.12 15.09 20.61
C VAL A 312 30.49 15.95 21.80
N VAL A 313 30.66 17.24 21.57
CA VAL A 313 30.45 18.29 22.59
C VAL A 313 29.40 19.24 22.03
#